data_AF-A0A8J6MT19-F1
#
_entry.id   AF-A0A8J6MT19-F1
#
_cell.length_a   1.000
_cell.length_b   1.000
_cell.length_c   1.000
_cell.angle_alpha   90.00
_cell.angle_beta   90.00
_cell.angle_gamma   90.00
#
_symmetry.space_group_name_H-M   'P 1'
#
loop_
_entity.id
_entity.type
_entity.pdbx_description
1 polymer ?
#
loop_
_entity_poly.entity_id
_entity_poly.type
_entity_poly.pdbx_seq_one_letter_code
_entity_poly.pdbx_strand_id
1 'polypeptide(L)'
;MKIIYFYLLFVMWGSLAQAQDEQPLNLPARSQTALTGSAFMKKIAHMDGGRREQAMVQEILLGNIPSFLRKLTPIDMKLTAGPYRGQTLRYWTLPDYIAIGSDSDFIRVPLNMYSIEKLSEKLDLSLPTKKMVDDIYNQAQVKLTPMPIVCKSNISSTANIVLHNEMLRGQILTSKYAPGLLVAGHKKDVVQSRRVLRKPGSIAIYGWHRSSTDPIQQLSTAHAAGYADYSHGIRLVSNHVQLGTAQLDLRDILENKSYASLLSSEGVIPQISRMKTMHSNIALASHP
;
A
#
# COMPACT_ATOMS: atom_id res chain seq x y z
N MET A 1 1.53 -25.64 59.94
CA MET A 1 0.98 -25.51 58.58
C MET A 1 0.71 -24.03 58.29
N LYS A 2 1.37 -23.45 57.27
CA LYS A 2 0.82 -22.43 56.36
C LYS A 2 1.87 -22.11 55.30
N ILE A 3 1.65 -22.71 54.12
CA ILE A 3 2.39 -22.45 52.88
C ILE A 3 1.88 -21.11 52.34
N ILE A 4 2.77 -20.15 52.11
CA ILE A 4 2.44 -18.85 51.51
C ILE A 4 2.65 -18.96 49.99
N TYR A 5 1.60 -18.57 49.26
CA TYR A 5 1.46 -18.65 47.81
C TYR A 5 2.47 -17.77 47.07
N PHE A 6 3.14 -18.35 46.08
CA PHE A 6 4.02 -17.66 45.13
C PHE A 6 3.42 -17.80 43.72
N TYR A 7 2.42 -16.99 43.37
CA TYR A 7 1.90 -16.91 42.00
C TYR A 7 1.28 -15.54 41.75
N LEU A 8 1.88 -14.75 40.86
CA LEU A 8 1.27 -13.89 39.84
C LEU A 8 2.22 -12.75 39.47
N LEU A 9 3.21 -13.07 38.62
CA LEU A 9 4.02 -12.06 37.94
C LEU A 9 4.41 -12.58 36.55
N PHE A 10 3.40 -12.91 35.73
CA PHE A 10 3.66 -13.33 34.34
C PHE A 10 2.55 -13.00 33.32
N VAL A 11 1.73 -11.96 33.56
CA VAL A 11 0.63 -11.60 32.62
C VAL A 11 0.79 -10.22 31.98
N MET A 12 1.71 -9.36 32.45
CA MET A 12 1.84 -7.98 31.95
C MET A 12 2.83 -7.79 30.77
N TRP A 13 3.52 -8.84 30.30
CA TRP A 13 4.46 -8.72 29.16
C TRP A 13 3.81 -9.04 27.80
N GLY A 14 2.74 -9.84 27.77
CA GLY A 14 2.06 -10.21 26.51
C GLY A 14 1.26 -9.07 25.89
N SER A 15 0.68 -8.20 26.72
CA SER A 15 -0.23 -7.13 26.27
C SER A 15 0.49 -5.95 25.60
N LEU A 16 1.74 -5.66 25.99
CA LEU A 16 2.51 -4.53 25.45
C LEU A 16 3.16 -4.86 24.09
N ALA A 17 3.56 -6.11 23.86
CA ALA A 17 4.10 -6.53 22.56
C ALA A 17 3.00 -6.63 21.48
N GLN A 18 1.80 -7.08 21.85
CA GLN A 18 0.69 -7.27 20.91
C GLN A 18 0.09 -5.93 20.43
N ALA A 19 0.14 -4.87 21.26
CA ALA A 19 -0.34 -3.53 20.90
C ALA A 19 0.55 -2.80 19.88
N GLN A 20 1.84 -3.16 19.76
CA GLN A 20 2.75 -2.55 18.78
C GLN A 20 2.59 -3.10 17.36
N ASP A 21 2.05 -4.32 17.22
CA ASP A 21 1.88 -4.96 15.91
C ASP A 21 0.60 -4.54 15.18
N GLU A 22 -0.36 -3.94 15.88
CA GLU A 22 -1.60 -3.46 15.26
C GLU A 22 -1.46 -2.02 14.77
N GLN A 23 -1.31 -1.87 13.46
CA GLN A 23 -1.38 -0.59 12.77
C GLN A 23 -2.73 -0.51 12.03
N PRO A 24 -3.78 0.06 12.64
CA PRO A 24 -5.07 0.21 11.98
C PRO A 24 -5.06 1.37 10.97
N LEU A 25 -5.79 1.21 9.88
CA LEU A 25 -6.08 2.31 8.95
C LEU A 25 -7.01 3.33 9.58
N ASN A 26 -6.61 4.61 9.52
CA ASN A 26 -7.43 5.73 9.95
C ASN A 26 -8.56 6.04 8.94
N LEU A 27 -9.62 5.23 8.99
CA LEU A 27 -10.83 5.37 8.18
C LEU A 27 -12.07 5.20 9.06
N PRO A 28 -13.17 5.94 8.81
CA PRO A 28 -14.43 5.70 9.49
C PRO A 28 -14.91 4.27 9.27
N ALA A 29 -15.77 3.76 10.15
CA ALA A 29 -16.38 2.45 9.97
C ALA A 29 -17.18 2.40 8.66
N ARG A 30 -17.16 1.23 7.98
CA ARG A 30 -17.95 1.03 6.76
C ARG A 30 -19.44 1.15 7.08
N SER A 31 -20.15 2.02 6.37
CA SER A 31 -21.62 2.13 6.50
C SER A 31 -22.30 0.79 6.16
N GLN A 32 -23.36 0.44 6.89
CA GLN A 32 -24.19 -0.73 6.58
C GLN A 32 -24.90 -0.61 5.22
N THR A 33 -25.14 0.63 4.76
CA THR A 33 -25.75 0.93 3.45
C THR A 33 -24.71 1.16 2.35
N ALA A 34 -23.41 1.01 2.65
CA ALA A 34 -22.36 1.16 1.65
C ALA A 34 -22.50 0.10 0.55
N LEU A 35 -22.28 0.51 -0.70
CA LEU A 35 -22.36 -0.38 -1.86
C LEU A 35 -21.32 -1.48 -1.76
N THR A 36 -21.63 -2.66 -2.31
CA THR A 36 -20.61 -3.69 -2.54
C THR A 36 -19.66 -3.25 -3.66
N GLY A 37 -18.51 -3.94 -3.80
CA GLY A 37 -17.55 -3.62 -4.85
C GLY A 37 -18.16 -3.70 -6.24
N SER A 38 -18.87 -4.79 -6.54
CA SER A 38 -19.55 -4.97 -7.83
C SER A 38 -20.64 -3.93 -8.09
N ALA A 39 -21.44 -3.57 -7.07
CA ALA A 39 -22.48 -2.54 -7.18
C ALA A 39 -21.88 -1.14 -7.40
N PHE A 40 -20.79 -0.82 -6.69
CA PHE A 40 -20.08 0.44 -6.89
C PHE A 40 -19.51 0.53 -8.30
N MET A 41 -18.89 -0.54 -8.84
CA MET A 41 -18.37 -0.53 -10.21
C MET A 41 -19.46 -0.30 -11.26
N LYS A 42 -20.68 -0.84 -11.06
CA LYS A 42 -21.83 -0.56 -11.93
C LYS A 42 -22.21 0.93 -11.91
N LYS A 43 -22.23 1.56 -10.73
CA LYS A 43 -22.53 3.00 -10.57
C LYS A 43 -21.57 3.89 -11.36
N ILE A 44 -20.29 3.51 -11.44
CA ILE A 44 -19.24 4.30 -12.11
C ILE A 44 -18.89 3.76 -13.52
N ALA A 45 -19.68 2.84 -14.08
CA ALA A 45 -19.35 2.12 -15.30
C ALA A 45 -19.09 3.04 -16.51
N HIS A 46 -19.83 4.16 -16.59
CA HIS A 46 -19.76 5.14 -17.68
C HIS A 46 -18.90 6.36 -17.34
N MET A 47 -18.28 6.40 -16.16
CA MET A 47 -17.38 7.50 -15.81
C MET A 47 -16.03 7.31 -16.50
N ASP A 48 -15.49 8.40 -17.03
CA ASP A 48 -14.11 8.47 -17.50
C ASP A 48 -13.14 8.76 -16.35
N GLY A 49 -11.85 8.55 -16.63
CA GLY A 49 -10.72 8.59 -15.69
C GLY A 49 -10.92 9.46 -14.45
N GLY A 50 -10.59 10.76 -14.53
CA GLY A 50 -10.52 11.63 -13.36
C GLY A 50 -11.78 11.63 -12.49
N ARG A 51 -12.98 11.61 -13.06
CA ARG A 51 -14.24 11.53 -12.32
C ARG A 51 -14.41 10.18 -11.63
N ARG A 52 -14.06 9.09 -12.31
CA ARG A 52 -14.06 7.75 -11.75
C ARG A 52 -13.10 7.63 -10.57
N GLU A 53 -11.85 8.05 -10.71
CA GLU A 53 -10.89 7.96 -9.60
C GLU A 53 -11.26 8.88 -8.44
N GLN A 54 -11.88 10.04 -8.69
CA GLN A 54 -12.45 10.89 -7.63
C GLN A 54 -13.56 10.17 -6.86
N ALA A 55 -14.49 9.51 -7.57
CA ALA A 55 -15.54 8.71 -6.95
C ALA A 55 -14.95 7.55 -6.12
N MET A 56 -13.92 6.87 -6.63
CA MET A 56 -13.21 5.82 -5.88
C MET A 56 -12.57 6.36 -4.60
N VAL A 57 -11.87 7.49 -4.67
CA VAL A 57 -11.26 8.12 -3.49
C VAL A 57 -12.32 8.51 -2.46
N GLN A 58 -13.45 9.09 -2.88
CA GLN A 58 -14.54 9.42 -1.97
C GLN A 58 -15.08 8.18 -1.26
N GLU A 59 -15.34 7.11 -2.01
CA GLU A 59 -15.87 5.86 -1.47
C GLU A 59 -14.91 5.21 -0.45
N ILE A 60 -13.59 5.25 -0.72
CA ILE A 60 -12.55 4.79 0.21
C ILE A 60 -12.54 5.64 1.48
N LEU A 61 -12.58 6.97 1.35
CA LEU A 61 -12.55 7.89 2.50
C LEU A 61 -13.83 7.82 3.36
N LEU A 62 -14.95 7.39 2.80
CA LEU A 62 -16.16 7.03 3.54
C LEU A 62 -16.04 5.68 4.28
N GLY A 63 -14.90 5.00 4.17
CA GLY A 63 -14.63 3.74 4.84
C GLY A 63 -15.19 2.52 4.13
N ASN A 64 -15.66 2.62 2.88
CA ASN A 64 -16.17 1.46 2.13
C ASN A 64 -15.02 0.64 1.52
N ILE A 65 -14.23 0.05 2.42
CA ILE A 65 -13.20 -0.94 2.10
C ILE A 65 -13.47 -2.21 2.91
N PRO A 66 -12.98 -3.38 2.45
CA PRO A 66 -13.01 -4.61 3.24
C PRO A 66 -12.39 -4.44 4.64
N SER A 67 -12.94 -5.14 5.62
CA SER A 67 -12.49 -5.10 7.02
C SER A 67 -11.05 -5.61 7.15
N PHE A 68 -10.69 -6.65 6.39
CA PHE A 68 -9.35 -7.23 6.43
C PHE A 68 -8.25 -6.29 5.91
N LEU A 69 -8.59 -5.31 5.08
CA LEU A 69 -7.62 -4.31 4.63
C LEU A 69 -7.27 -3.33 5.75
N ARG A 70 -8.10 -3.19 6.80
CA ARG A 70 -7.93 -2.19 7.85
C ARG A 70 -6.80 -2.49 8.82
N LYS A 71 -6.25 -3.70 8.81
CA LYS A 71 -5.12 -4.11 9.64
C LYS A 71 -3.88 -4.25 8.75
N LEU A 72 -2.89 -3.38 8.93
CA LEU A 72 -1.65 -3.48 8.16
C LEU A 72 -0.83 -4.70 8.62
N THR A 73 -0.10 -5.28 7.69
CA THR A 73 0.77 -6.44 7.91
C THR A 73 2.23 -5.98 8.07
N PRO A 74 2.94 -6.45 9.11
CA PRO A 74 4.36 -6.15 9.27
C PRO A 74 5.21 -6.85 8.20
N ILE A 75 6.27 -6.18 7.78
CA ILE A 75 7.33 -6.67 6.90
C ILE A 75 8.65 -6.50 7.64
N ASP A 76 9.33 -7.61 7.90
CA ASP A 76 10.54 -7.65 8.72
C ASP A 76 11.78 -7.91 7.86
N MET A 77 12.79 -7.08 8.03
CA MET A 77 14.07 -7.23 7.34
C MET A 77 15.21 -7.28 8.33
N LYS A 78 15.94 -8.40 8.34
CA LYS A 78 17.20 -8.51 9.09
C LYS A 78 18.30 -7.79 8.35
N LEU A 79 18.92 -6.80 8.99
CA LEU A 79 20.01 -6.03 8.40
C LEU A 79 21.32 -6.79 8.54
N THR A 80 21.94 -7.15 7.42
CA THR A 80 23.14 -8.00 7.38
C THR A 80 24.45 -7.23 7.19
N ALA A 81 24.35 -5.93 6.88
CA ALA A 81 25.50 -5.07 6.61
C ALA A 81 25.26 -3.63 7.09
N GLY A 82 26.32 -2.82 7.09
CA GLY A 82 26.28 -1.42 7.51
C GLY A 82 26.21 -1.23 9.03
N PRO A 83 26.01 0.02 9.48
CA PRO A 83 26.07 0.38 10.91
C PRO A 83 24.95 -0.26 11.76
N TYR A 84 23.87 -0.73 11.12
CA TYR A 84 22.72 -1.35 11.79
C TYR A 84 22.71 -2.88 11.66
N ARG A 85 23.85 -3.49 11.29
CA ARG A 85 23.98 -4.94 11.17
C ARG A 85 23.52 -5.64 12.46
N GLY A 86 22.71 -6.69 12.29
CA GLY A 86 22.14 -7.48 13.39
C GLY A 86 20.80 -6.95 13.90
N GLN A 87 20.38 -5.75 13.50
CA GLN A 87 19.06 -5.21 13.85
C GLN A 87 17.98 -5.67 12.86
N THR A 88 16.72 -5.62 13.29
CA THR A 88 15.54 -5.78 12.44
C THR A 88 14.98 -4.41 12.09
N LEU A 89 14.76 -4.18 10.80
CA LEU A 89 13.95 -3.08 10.29
C LEU A 89 12.56 -3.62 9.99
N ARG A 90 11.54 -3.04 10.60
CA ARG A 90 10.13 -3.39 10.43
C ARG A 90 9.35 -2.20 9.88
N TYR A 91 8.50 -2.44 8.90
CA TYR A 91 7.49 -1.50 8.45
C TYR A 91 6.17 -2.24 8.20
N TRP A 92 5.08 -1.52 7.99
CA TRP A 92 3.76 -2.12 7.79
C TRP A 92 3.17 -1.76 6.43
N THR A 93 2.44 -2.69 5.82
CA THR A 93 1.84 -2.54 4.49
C THR A 93 0.41 -3.05 4.47
N LEU A 94 -0.40 -2.62 3.51
CA LEU A 94 -1.69 -3.26 3.27
C LEU A 94 -1.48 -4.75 2.90
N PRO A 95 -2.30 -5.67 3.45
CA PRO A 95 -2.18 -7.10 3.13
C PRO A 95 -2.47 -7.39 1.64
N ASP A 96 -3.32 -6.59 1.02
CA ASP A 96 -3.59 -6.59 -0.43
C ASP A 96 -3.70 -5.14 -0.94
N TYR A 97 -3.90 -4.96 -2.24
CA TYR A 97 -4.13 -3.64 -2.83
C TYR A 97 -5.45 -3.04 -2.34
N ILE A 98 -5.51 -1.71 -2.26
CA ILE A 98 -6.74 -0.96 -1.97
C ILE A 98 -7.90 -1.48 -2.83
N ALA A 99 -9.01 -1.72 -2.16
CA ALA A 99 -10.24 -2.23 -2.76
C ALA A 99 -11.46 -1.53 -2.17
N ILE A 100 -12.53 -1.46 -2.95
CA ILE A 100 -13.83 -0.95 -2.52
C ILE A 100 -14.80 -2.12 -2.39
N GLY A 101 -15.57 -2.15 -1.29
CA GLY A 101 -16.63 -3.13 -1.06
C GLY A 101 -16.61 -3.78 0.32
N SER A 102 -17.28 -4.92 0.44
CA SER A 102 -17.31 -5.75 1.65
C SER A 102 -16.26 -6.86 1.58
N ASP A 103 -16.09 -7.63 2.66
CA ASP A 103 -15.17 -8.79 2.66
C ASP A 103 -15.54 -9.87 1.64
N SER A 104 -16.83 -9.97 1.28
CA SER A 104 -17.36 -10.96 0.36
C SER A 104 -17.52 -10.47 -1.09
N ASP A 105 -17.58 -9.16 -1.32
CA ASP A 105 -17.73 -8.54 -2.64
C ASP A 105 -16.95 -7.22 -2.67
N PHE A 106 -15.71 -7.30 -3.15
CA PHE A 106 -14.80 -6.18 -3.31
C PHE A 106 -14.07 -6.22 -4.65
N ILE A 107 -13.68 -5.04 -5.11
CA ILE A 107 -12.91 -4.86 -6.35
C ILE A 107 -11.65 -4.06 -6.02
N ARG A 108 -10.47 -4.59 -6.39
CA ARG A 108 -9.19 -3.88 -6.29
C ARG A 108 -9.15 -2.76 -7.31
N VAL A 109 -8.98 -1.51 -6.85
CA VAL A 109 -9.11 -0.33 -7.71
C VAL A 109 -7.76 0.30 -8.05
N PRO A 110 -7.51 0.59 -9.34
CA PRO A 110 -6.36 1.40 -9.72
C PRO A 110 -6.68 2.88 -9.44
N LEU A 111 -5.62 3.66 -9.16
CA LEU A 111 -5.73 5.11 -9.01
C LEU A 111 -4.61 5.79 -9.79
N ASN A 112 -4.88 7.00 -10.24
CA ASN A 112 -3.87 7.90 -10.77
C ASN A 112 -3.08 8.56 -9.63
N MET A 113 -1.95 9.19 -9.94
CA MET A 113 -1.05 9.75 -8.92
C MET A 113 -1.73 10.83 -8.05
N TYR A 114 -2.58 11.68 -8.63
CA TYR A 114 -3.27 12.75 -7.89
C TYR A 114 -4.24 12.19 -6.83
N SER A 115 -4.98 11.13 -7.20
CA SER A 115 -5.86 10.42 -6.28
C SER A 115 -5.09 9.69 -5.18
N ILE A 116 -3.92 9.13 -5.51
CA ILE A 116 -3.04 8.48 -4.55
C ILE A 116 -2.49 9.50 -3.55
N GLU A 117 -1.98 10.64 -4.01
CA GLU A 117 -1.47 11.71 -3.13
C GLU A 117 -2.52 12.14 -2.11
N LYS A 118 -3.77 12.35 -2.57
CA LYS A 118 -4.89 12.70 -1.70
C LYS A 118 -5.19 11.62 -0.64
N LEU A 119 -5.18 10.34 -1.02
CA LEU A 119 -5.38 9.24 -0.06
C LEU A 119 -4.20 9.13 0.91
N SER A 120 -2.98 9.19 0.41
CA SER A 120 -1.75 9.14 1.21
C SER A 120 -1.73 10.23 2.28
N GLU A 121 -2.10 11.46 1.93
CA GLU A 121 -2.21 12.56 2.88
C GLU A 121 -3.29 12.31 3.93
N LYS A 122 -4.50 11.89 3.53
CA LYS A 122 -5.63 11.67 4.46
C LYS A 122 -5.43 10.49 5.39
N LEU A 123 -4.69 9.47 4.95
CA LEU A 123 -4.45 8.26 5.72
C LEU A 123 -3.11 8.28 6.48
N ASP A 124 -2.29 9.31 6.27
CA ASP A 124 -0.88 9.37 6.67
C ASP A 124 -0.09 8.10 6.28
N LEU A 125 -0.26 7.69 5.03
CA LEU A 125 0.42 6.54 4.43
C LEU A 125 1.20 6.95 3.19
N SER A 126 2.20 6.16 2.84
CA SER A 126 3.07 6.38 1.69
C SER A 126 2.92 5.30 0.65
N LEU A 127 3.30 5.60 -0.60
CA LEU A 127 3.59 4.54 -1.57
C LEU A 127 4.90 3.81 -1.18
N PRO A 128 5.07 2.52 -1.48
CA PRO A 128 6.30 1.77 -1.27
C PRO A 128 7.36 2.19 -2.29
N THR A 129 8.63 1.88 -2.01
CA THR A 129 9.68 1.91 -3.03
C THR A 129 9.72 0.59 -3.81
N LYS A 130 10.47 0.55 -4.92
CA LYS A 130 10.80 -0.70 -5.63
C LYS A 130 11.31 -1.78 -4.66
N LYS A 131 12.24 -1.44 -3.77
CA LYS A 131 12.84 -2.37 -2.82
C LYS A 131 11.77 -2.94 -1.88
N MET A 132 10.90 -2.09 -1.34
CA MET A 132 9.82 -2.53 -0.46
C MET A 132 8.84 -3.47 -1.19
N VAL A 133 8.52 -3.21 -2.46
CA VAL A 133 7.68 -4.13 -3.26
C VAL A 133 8.32 -5.52 -3.37
N ASP A 134 9.63 -5.59 -3.60
CA ASP A 134 10.36 -6.87 -3.65
C ASP A 134 10.33 -7.58 -2.28
N ASP A 135 10.56 -6.84 -1.18
CA ASP A 135 10.51 -7.38 0.18
C ASP A 135 9.10 -7.88 0.56
N ILE A 136 8.06 -7.16 0.17
CA ILE A 136 6.65 -7.55 0.34
C ILE A 136 6.35 -8.82 -0.45
N TYR A 137 6.76 -8.89 -1.71
CA TYR A 137 6.55 -10.10 -2.52
C TYR A 137 7.24 -11.31 -1.89
N ASN A 138 8.49 -11.15 -1.43
CA ASN A 138 9.23 -12.23 -0.76
C ASN A 138 8.46 -12.78 0.45
N GLN A 139 7.93 -11.91 1.29
CA GLN A 139 7.22 -12.26 2.52
C GLN A 139 5.73 -12.61 2.32
N ALA A 140 5.18 -12.37 1.13
CA ALA A 140 3.79 -12.68 0.83
C ALA A 140 3.49 -14.17 1.03
N GLN A 141 2.45 -14.44 1.83
CA GLN A 141 1.94 -15.78 2.14
C GLN A 141 1.25 -16.39 0.93
N VAL A 142 0.65 -15.55 0.09
CA VAL A 142 0.02 -15.94 -1.18
C VAL A 142 0.63 -15.13 -2.31
N LYS A 143 1.18 -15.83 -3.30
CA LYS A 143 1.76 -15.22 -4.50
C LYS A 143 0.87 -15.58 -5.68
N LEU A 144 0.11 -14.61 -6.17
CA LEU A 144 -0.75 -14.77 -7.34
C LEU A 144 0.05 -14.44 -8.61
N THR A 145 -0.19 -15.19 -9.67
CA THR A 145 0.52 -15.01 -10.93
C THR A 145 -0.07 -13.84 -11.72
N PRO A 146 0.76 -13.08 -12.44
CA PRO A 146 0.30 -12.05 -13.38
C PRO A 146 -0.69 -12.57 -14.43
N MET A 147 -1.82 -11.88 -14.63
CA MET A 147 -2.80 -12.20 -15.67
C MET A 147 -3.12 -10.99 -16.56
N PRO A 148 -2.33 -10.74 -17.61
CA PRO A 148 -2.61 -9.66 -18.56
C PRO A 148 -3.94 -9.89 -19.30
N ILE A 149 -4.74 -8.84 -19.48
CA ILE A 149 -5.87 -8.85 -20.41
C ILE A 149 -5.32 -8.79 -21.84
N VAL A 150 -5.68 -9.78 -22.66
CA VAL A 150 -5.16 -9.96 -24.03
C VAL A 150 -5.66 -8.87 -24.99
N CYS A 151 -6.94 -8.50 -24.90
CA CYS A 151 -7.53 -7.44 -25.71
C CYS A 151 -7.26 -6.06 -25.08
N LYS A 152 -6.37 -5.28 -25.70
CA LYS A 152 -5.95 -3.95 -25.19
C LYS A 152 -6.93 -2.81 -25.53
N SER A 153 -8.14 -3.08 -26.02
CA SER A 153 -9.12 -2.02 -26.19
C SER A 153 -9.57 -1.52 -24.81
N ASN A 154 -9.56 -0.20 -24.63
CA ASN A 154 -10.03 0.47 -23.42
C ASN A 154 -9.42 -0.10 -22.11
N ILE A 155 -8.09 -0.30 -22.06
CA ILE A 155 -7.38 -0.86 -20.88
C ILE A 155 -7.67 -0.11 -19.56
N SER A 156 -7.95 1.19 -19.66
CA SER A 156 -8.32 2.01 -18.51
C SER A 156 -9.81 2.01 -18.21
N SER A 157 -10.63 1.12 -18.79
CA SER A 157 -12.09 1.09 -18.55
C SER A 157 -12.47 0.42 -17.23
N THR A 158 -13.60 0.84 -16.67
CA THR A 158 -14.20 0.18 -15.49
C THR A 158 -14.50 -1.30 -15.76
N ALA A 159 -14.90 -1.63 -16.99
CA ALA A 159 -15.11 -3.02 -17.40
C ALA A 159 -13.85 -3.88 -17.27
N ASN A 160 -12.68 -3.36 -17.69
CA ASN A 160 -11.42 -4.08 -17.56
C ASN A 160 -10.94 -4.18 -16.10
N ILE A 161 -11.26 -3.20 -15.24
CA ILE A 161 -11.01 -3.29 -13.80
C ILE A 161 -11.80 -4.47 -13.20
N VAL A 162 -13.10 -4.57 -13.51
CA VAL A 162 -13.96 -5.67 -13.05
C VAL A 162 -13.48 -7.01 -13.62
N LEU A 163 -13.23 -7.08 -14.92
CA LEU A 163 -12.76 -8.29 -15.59
C LEU A 163 -11.49 -8.83 -14.96
N HIS A 164 -10.47 -7.99 -14.74
CA HIS A 164 -9.24 -8.44 -14.11
C HIS A 164 -9.45 -8.89 -12.66
N ASN A 165 -10.37 -8.27 -11.91
CA ASN A 165 -10.69 -8.73 -10.56
C ASN A 165 -11.31 -10.14 -10.58
N GLU A 166 -12.20 -10.44 -11.52
CA GLU A 166 -12.76 -11.79 -11.71
C GLU A 166 -11.72 -12.80 -12.19
N MET A 167 -10.80 -12.42 -13.08
CA MET A 167 -9.69 -13.28 -13.50
C MET A 167 -8.85 -13.74 -12.30
N LEU A 168 -8.57 -12.84 -11.36
CA LEU A 168 -7.85 -13.17 -10.12
C LEU A 168 -8.64 -14.06 -9.17
N ARG A 169 -9.98 -14.00 -9.21
CA ARG A 169 -10.85 -14.85 -8.39
C ARG A 169 -10.60 -16.34 -8.67
N GLY A 170 -10.37 -16.70 -9.93
CA GLY A 170 -10.01 -18.07 -10.31
C GLY A 170 -8.77 -18.59 -9.58
N GLN A 171 -7.71 -17.77 -9.51
CA GLN A 171 -6.50 -18.14 -8.77
C GLN A 171 -6.72 -18.18 -7.25
N ILE A 172 -7.50 -17.23 -6.72
CA ILE A 172 -7.82 -17.16 -5.30
C ILE A 172 -8.48 -18.46 -4.84
N LEU A 173 -9.48 -18.95 -5.59
CA LEU A 173 -10.23 -20.17 -5.26
C LEU A 173 -9.37 -21.45 -5.24
N THR A 174 -8.28 -21.46 -6.00
CA THR A 174 -7.35 -22.61 -6.06
C THR A 174 -6.08 -22.39 -5.21
N SER A 175 -6.02 -21.32 -4.43
CA SER A 175 -4.86 -20.95 -3.59
C SER A 175 -5.17 -21.07 -2.10
N LYS A 176 -4.17 -20.82 -1.26
CA LYS A 176 -4.35 -20.73 0.21
C LYS A 176 -4.87 -19.35 0.66
N TYR A 177 -5.49 -18.59 -0.24
CA TYR A 177 -5.98 -17.26 0.07
C TYR A 177 -7.00 -17.27 1.20
N ALA A 178 -6.80 -16.39 2.16
CA ALA A 178 -7.78 -16.00 3.14
C ALA A 178 -7.73 -14.46 3.30
N PRO A 179 -8.85 -13.79 3.58
CA PRO A 179 -8.87 -12.37 3.89
C PRO A 179 -7.83 -11.98 4.95
N GLY A 180 -7.02 -10.97 4.66
CA GLY A 180 -5.99 -10.45 5.58
C GLY A 180 -4.62 -11.14 5.47
N LEU A 181 -4.49 -12.22 4.71
CA LEU A 181 -3.15 -12.73 4.36
C LEU A 181 -2.42 -11.72 3.47
N LEU A 182 -1.09 -11.68 3.58
CA LEU A 182 -0.26 -10.87 2.68
C LEU A 182 -0.24 -11.51 1.30
N VAL A 183 -0.82 -10.83 0.31
CA VAL A 183 -0.93 -11.29 -1.08
C VAL A 183 -0.15 -10.37 -2.01
N ALA A 184 0.64 -10.93 -2.93
CA ALA A 184 1.41 -10.14 -3.91
C ALA A 184 1.53 -10.84 -5.28
N GLY A 185 2.06 -10.11 -6.27
CA GLY A 185 2.41 -10.62 -7.60
C GLY A 185 1.37 -10.32 -8.70
N HIS A 186 0.10 -10.21 -8.35
CA HIS A 186 -1.02 -10.07 -9.30
C HIS A 186 -1.20 -8.70 -9.95
N LYS A 187 -0.57 -7.63 -9.44
CA LYS A 187 -0.67 -6.28 -10.00
C LYS A 187 0.71 -5.65 -10.15
N LYS A 188 0.76 -4.55 -10.90
CA LYS A 188 1.89 -3.63 -10.93
C LYS A 188 1.69 -2.60 -9.82
N ASP A 189 2.58 -2.60 -8.84
CA ASP A 189 2.59 -1.60 -7.77
C ASP A 189 2.93 -0.23 -8.33
N VAL A 190 2.16 0.79 -7.94
CA VAL A 190 2.60 2.17 -8.04
C VAL A 190 3.61 2.41 -6.91
N VAL A 191 4.74 3.04 -7.21
CA VAL A 191 5.85 3.19 -6.26
C VAL A 191 6.36 4.61 -6.19
N GLN A 192 7.00 4.96 -5.08
CA GLN A 192 7.85 6.15 -5.03
C GLN A 192 9.16 5.85 -5.76
N SER A 193 9.60 6.80 -6.58
CA SER A 193 10.86 6.70 -7.29
C SER A 193 11.40 8.07 -7.62
N ARG A 194 12.71 8.28 -7.41
CA ARG A 194 13.39 9.51 -7.85
C ARG A 194 13.38 9.70 -9.37
N ARG A 195 13.02 8.67 -10.16
CA ARG A 195 12.87 8.81 -11.62
C ARG A 195 11.84 9.86 -12.01
N VAL A 196 10.83 10.10 -11.17
CA VAL A 196 9.82 11.13 -11.40
C VAL A 196 10.41 12.54 -11.37
N LEU A 197 11.56 12.77 -10.70
CA LEU A 197 12.26 14.06 -10.71
C LEU A 197 12.79 14.41 -12.10
N ARG A 198 13.18 13.40 -12.89
CA ARG A 198 13.66 13.59 -14.27
C ARG A 198 12.52 13.68 -15.28
N LYS A 199 11.32 13.25 -14.89
CA LYS A 199 10.11 13.34 -15.71
C LYS A 199 8.93 13.79 -14.84
N PRO A 200 8.90 15.06 -14.43
CA PRO A 200 7.79 15.60 -13.65
C PRO A 200 6.45 15.33 -14.34
N GLY A 201 5.40 15.05 -13.55
CA GLY A 201 4.08 14.69 -14.09
C GLY A 201 4.00 13.26 -14.65
N SER A 202 4.92 12.37 -14.29
CA SER A 202 4.83 10.93 -14.54
C SER A 202 4.45 10.15 -13.28
N ILE A 203 3.98 8.91 -13.47
CA ILE A 203 3.74 7.93 -12.41
C ILE A 203 4.78 6.81 -12.51
N ALA A 204 5.36 6.41 -11.38
CA ALA A 204 6.33 5.31 -11.33
C ALA A 204 5.62 3.99 -11.00
N ILE A 205 5.84 2.98 -11.84
CA ILE A 205 5.15 1.69 -11.76
C ILE A 205 6.20 0.57 -11.81
N TYR A 206 6.02 -0.46 -10.99
CA TYR A 206 6.93 -1.60 -10.85
C TYR A 206 6.20 -2.89 -10.44
N GLY A 207 6.77 -4.05 -10.75
CA GLY A 207 6.36 -5.33 -10.17
C GLY A 207 5.65 -6.25 -11.16
N TRP A 208 4.47 -6.77 -10.77
CA TRP A 208 3.79 -7.84 -11.51
C TRP A 208 4.67 -9.10 -11.60
N HIS A 209 5.09 -9.57 -10.43
CA HIS A 209 6.13 -10.57 -10.23
C HIS A 209 5.66 -11.99 -10.55
N ARG A 210 6.48 -12.73 -11.31
CA ARG A 210 6.40 -14.20 -11.41
C ARG A 210 7.25 -14.89 -10.34
N SER A 211 8.36 -14.25 -9.97
CA SER A 211 9.23 -14.58 -8.85
C SER A 211 9.82 -13.28 -8.28
N SER A 212 10.57 -13.37 -7.18
CA SER A 212 11.16 -12.19 -6.54
C SER A 212 12.22 -11.50 -7.39
N THR A 213 12.85 -12.23 -8.30
CA THR A 213 13.87 -11.71 -9.22
C THR A 213 13.33 -11.51 -10.65
N ASP A 214 12.07 -11.84 -10.90
CA ASP A 214 11.41 -11.76 -12.21
C ASP A 214 10.14 -10.89 -12.18
N PRO A 215 10.27 -9.55 -12.03
CA PRO A 215 9.17 -8.61 -12.23
C PRO A 215 8.93 -8.38 -13.74
N ILE A 216 7.70 -8.62 -14.21
CA ILE A 216 7.33 -8.34 -15.61
C ILE A 216 7.40 -6.83 -15.89
N GLN A 217 6.91 -6.01 -14.96
CA GLN A 217 7.00 -4.56 -15.04
C GLN A 217 8.28 -4.08 -14.37
N GLN A 218 9.32 -3.86 -15.18
CA GLN A 218 10.49 -3.13 -14.72
C GLN A 218 10.11 -1.70 -14.28
N LEU A 219 10.90 -1.10 -13.39
CA LEU A 219 10.62 0.22 -12.85
C LEU A 219 10.54 1.24 -13.99
N SER A 220 9.36 1.83 -14.20
CA SER A 220 9.08 2.67 -15.36
C SER A 220 8.31 3.92 -14.98
N THR A 221 8.63 5.03 -15.63
CA THR A 221 7.88 6.29 -15.61
C THR A 221 7.33 6.64 -17.00
N ALA A 222 7.02 5.62 -17.81
CA ALA A 222 6.53 5.81 -19.18
C ALA A 222 5.21 6.59 -19.22
N HIS A 223 4.34 6.37 -18.24
CA HIS A 223 3.00 6.94 -18.19
C HIS A 223 2.93 8.28 -17.45
N ALA A 224 1.95 9.10 -17.84
CA ALA A 224 1.64 10.36 -17.16
C ALA A 224 1.01 10.10 -15.77
N ALA A 225 1.11 11.09 -14.88
CA ALA A 225 0.56 11.05 -13.52
C ALA A 225 -0.95 10.75 -13.49
N GLY A 226 -1.70 11.14 -14.54
CA GLY A 226 -3.13 10.84 -14.69
C GLY A 226 -3.45 9.41 -15.14
N TYR A 227 -2.46 8.59 -15.45
CA TYR A 227 -2.67 7.24 -16.00
C TYR A 227 -3.03 6.24 -14.89
N ALA A 228 -4.11 5.50 -15.12
CA ALA A 228 -4.52 4.35 -14.32
C ALA A 228 -5.17 3.30 -15.23
N ASP A 229 -4.77 2.04 -15.09
CA ASP A 229 -5.37 0.92 -15.80
C ASP A 229 -5.67 -0.26 -14.87
N TYR A 230 -6.34 -1.29 -15.39
CA TYR A 230 -6.71 -2.48 -14.62
C TYR A 230 -5.52 -3.17 -13.92
N SER A 231 -4.29 -2.98 -14.40
CA SER A 231 -3.11 -3.68 -13.91
C SER A 231 -2.44 -2.98 -12.73
N HIS A 232 -2.77 -1.71 -12.46
CA HIS A 232 -2.24 -0.99 -11.31
C HIS A 232 -2.77 -1.56 -10.00
N GLY A 233 -1.88 -1.64 -9.01
CA GLY A 233 -2.17 -1.99 -7.63
C GLY A 233 -1.69 -0.87 -6.71
N ILE A 234 -2.58 -0.38 -5.87
CA ILE A 234 -2.27 0.66 -4.88
C ILE A 234 -2.07 -0.02 -3.53
N ARG A 235 -0.82 -0.27 -3.17
CA ARG A 235 -0.45 -0.84 -1.88
C ARG A 235 0.22 0.24 -1.06
N LEU A 236 -0.48 0.80 -0.09
CA LEU A 236 0.08 1.82 0.79
C LEU A 236 0.85 1.17 1.94
N VAL A 237 1.86 1.88 2.45
CA VAL A 237 2.70 1.50 3.58
C VAL A 237 2.60 2.54 4.68
N SER A 238 2.71 2.11 5.94
CA SER A 238 2.76 3.02 7.08
C SER A 238 3.96 3.95 6.98
N ASN A 239 3.77 5.21 7.37
CA ASN A 239 4.89 6.11 7.61
C ASN A 239 5.67 5.74 8.87
N HIS A 240 5.14 4.85 9.73
CA HIS A 240 5.82 4.36 10.92
C HIS A 240 6.75 3.20 10.55
N VAL A 241 8.03 3.33 10.93
CA VAL A 241 9.07 2.33 10.70
C VAL A 241 9.81 2.09 12.00
N GLN A 242 10.09 0.84 12.34
CA GLN A 242 10.83 0.47 13.53
C GLN A 242 12.21 -0.08 13.15
N LEU A 243 13.27 0.50 13.70
CA LEU A 243 14.65 0.01 13.57
C LEU A 243 15.18 -0.39 14.95
N GLY A 244 15.22 -1.69 15.22
CA GLY A 244 15.48 -2.20 16.58
C GLY A 244 14.39 -1.72 17.54
N THR A 245 14.74 -0.87 18.51
CA THR A 245 13.78 -0.23 19.43
C THR A 245 13.40 1.20 19.01
N ALA A 246 14.08 1.77 18.03
CA ALA A 246 13.82 3.14 17.56
C ALA A 246 12.59 3.18 16.64
N GLN A 247 11.74 4.18 16.84
CA GLN A 247 10.63 4.52 15.94
C GLN A 247 11.08 5.66 15.03
N LEU A 248 10.88 5.49 13.74
CA LEU A 248 11.32 6.39 12.68
C LEU A 248 10.15 6.67 11.73
N ASP A 249 10.23 7.80 11.02
CA ASP A 249 9.32 8.11 9.93
C ASP A 249 9.92 7.64 8.59
N LEU A 250 9.13 6.92 7.79
CA LEU A 250 9.50 6.44 6.46
C LEU A 250 10.01 7.57 5.57
N ARG A 251 9.35 8.73 5.63
CA ARG A 251 9.67 9.90 4.80
C ARG A 251 11.06 10.42 5.17
N ASP A 252 11.34 10.54 6.47
CA ASP A 252 12.65 10.97 6.97
C ASP A 252 13.76 9.97 6.59
N ILE A 253 13.48 8.67 6.66
CA ILE A 253 14.41 7.62 6.19
C ILE A 253 14.74 7.80 4.71
N LEU A 254 13.72 8.01 3.87
CA LEU A 254 13.90 8.11 2.43
C LEU A 254 14.60 9.41 2.00
N GLU A 255 14.50 10.50 2.77
CA GLU A 255 15.22 11.76 2.50
C GLU A 255 16.67 11.74 3.01
N ASN A 256 16.99 10.88 3.97
CA ASN A 256 18.31 10.87 4.61
C ASN A 256 19.30 9.96 3.89
N LYS A 257 20.43 10.52 3.45
CA LYS A 257 21.51 9.80 2.73
C LYS A 257 22.04 8.58 3.49
N SER A 258 22.07 8.62 4.82
CA SER A 258 22.58 7.54 5.67
C SER A 258 21.59 6.40 5.87
N TYR A 259 20.29 6.65 5.70
CA TYR A 259 19.23 5.67 5.95
C TYR A 259 18.52 5.20 4.68
N ALA A 260 18.50 5.98 3.60
CA ALA A 260 17.68 5.69 2.43
C ALA A 260 17.95 4.31 1.80
N SER A 261 19.19 3.82 1.85
CA SER A 261 19.54 2.48 1.34
C SER A 261 18.85 1.33 2.07
N LEU A 262 18.38 1.55 3.31
CA LEU A 262 17.60 0.57 4.06
C LEU A 262 16.28 0.23 3.38
N LEU A 263 15.66 1.20 2.72
CA LEU A 263 14.32 1.07 2.12
C LEU A 263 14.28 1.43 0.63
N SER A 264 15.39 1.85 0.02
CA SER A 264 15.43 2.25 -1.40
C SER A 264 16.72 1.79 -2.06
N SER A 265 16.59 0.97 -3.10
CA SER A 265 17.71 0.61 -3.99
C SER A 265 18.14 1.75 -4.91
N GLU A 266 17.35 2.83 -4.98
CA GLU A 266 17.75 4.03 -5.69
C GLU A 266 18.58 4.95 -4.77
N GLY A 267 18.52 4.79 -3.45
CA GLY A 267 19.04 5.74 -2.46
C GLY A 267 18.00 6.81 -2.10
N VAL A 268 18.43 8.00 -1.70
CA VAL A 268 17.54 9.14 -1.34
C VAL A 268 16.37 9.36 -2.31
N ILE A 269 15.14 9.37 -1.81
CA ILE A 269 13.94 9.75 -2.56
C ILE A 269 13.32 10.96 -1.84
N PRO A 270 13.43 12.18 -2.43
CA PRO A 270 12.84 13.38 -1.86
C PRO A 270 11.32 13.27 -1.69
N GLN A 271 10.78 13.75 -0.58
CA GLN A 271 9.36 13.66 -0.22
C GLN A 271 8.65 14.96 -0.61
N ILE A 272 8.53 15.17 -1.93
CA ILE A 272 8.09 16.43 -2.55
C ILE A 272 6.73 16.92 -2.04
N SER A 273 5.80 16.00 -1.77
CA SER A 273 4.47 16.35 -1.28
C SER A 273 4.53 17.01 0.11
N ARG A 274 5.43 16.55 0.99
CA ARG A 274 5.64 17.15 2.32
C ARG A 274 6.25 18.55 2.22
N MET A 275 7.18 18.75 1.27
CA MET A 275 7.77 20.07 1.02
C MET A 275 6.71 21.09 0.61
N LYS A 276 5.72 20.73 -0.22
CA LYS A 276 4.64 21.65 -0.63
C LYS A 276 3.75 22.06 0.55
N THR A 277 3.39 21.12 1.42
CA THR A 277 2.54 21.37 2.60
C THR A 277 3.23 22.24 3.65
N MET A 278 4.55 22.08 3.84
CA MET A 278 5.32 22.98 4.72
C MET A 278 5.38 24.41 4.19
N HIS A 279 5.61 24.61 2.89
CA HIS A 279 5.62 25.94 2.29
C HIS A 279 4.23 26.61 2.31
N SER A 280 3.14 25.85 2.10
CA SER A 280 1.78 26.40 2.20
C SER A 280 1.39 26.77 3.63
N ASN A 281 1.81 25.99 4.64
CA ASN A 281 1.51 26.29 6.03
C ASN A 281 2.31 27.50 6.56
N ILE A 282 3.56 27.68 6.10
CA ILE A 282 4.35 28.89 6.40
C ILE A 282 3.74 30.11 5.71
N ALA A 283 3.25 29.99 4.47
CA ALA A 283 2.58 31.08 3.75
C ALA A 283 1.24 31.48 4.41
N LEU A 284 0.48 30.52 4.96
CA LEU A 284 -0.75 30.81 5.69
C LEU A 284 -0.52 31.36 7.10
N ALA A 285 0.59 31.00 7.76
CA ALA A 285 0.98 31.52 9.07
C ALA A 285 1.69 32.90 9.03
N SER A 286 2.01 33.41 7.84
CA SER A 286 2.70 34.69 7.64
C SER A 286 1.79 35.82 7.13
N HIS A 287 0.48 35.59 7.11
CA HIS A 287 -0.52 36.64 6.93
C HIS A 287 -1.28 36.87 8.25
N PRO A 288 -1.06 38.03 8.92
CA PRO A 288 -1.84 38.43 10.10
C PRO A 288 -3.29 38.80 9.74
#